data_AF-A0A8T5NZP5-F1
#
_entry.id   AF-A0A8T5NZP5-F1
#
_cell.length_a   1.000
_cell.length_b   1.000
_cell.length_c   1.000
_cell.angle_alpha   90.00
_cell.angle_beta   90.00
_cell.angle_gamma   90.00
#
_symmetry.space_group_name_H-M   'P 1'
#
loop_
_entity.id
_entity.type
_entity.pdbx_description
1 polymer ?
#
loop_
_entity_poly.entity_id
_entity_poly.type
_entity_poly.pdbx_seq_one_letter_code
_entity_poly.pdbx_strand_id
1 'polypeptide(L)'
;NARNWLAKYAPLFVKFKVQDTLPPQVRSFTKEQKKALAIMADEFERGMSGQEIHDAMYKVAQETGLEGKEVFETAYLALLGIKSGPRAGHFLASLEKDFVIKRFKEASM
;
A
#
# COMPACT_ATOMS: atom_id res chain seq x y z
N ASN A 1 -2.92 1.35 -22.48
CA ASN A 1 -3.84 2.48 -22.24
C ASN A 1 -4.19 2.57 -20.76
N ALA A 2 -3.35 3.25 -19.96
CA ALA A 2 -3.49 3.34 -18.49
C ALA A 2 -3.48 4.82 -18.05
N ARG A 3 -4.51 5.58 -18.42
CA ARG A 3 -4.60 7.02 -18.11
C ARG A 3 -5.96 7.51 -17.57
N ASN A 4 -6.95 6.62 -17.39
CA ASN A 4 -8.30 7.05 -17.05
C ASN A 4 -8.73 6.82 -15.59
N TRP A 5 -7.85 6.35 -14.71
CA TRP A 5 -8.27 6.04 -13.34
C TRP A 5 -8.19 7.26 -12.39
N LEU A 6 -7.32 8.23 -12.67
CA LEU A 6 -7.07 9.40 -11.81
C LEU A 6 -8.19 10.46 -11.77
N ALA A 7 -9.11 10.47 -12.72
CA ALA A 7 -10.05 11.58 -12.90
C ALA A 7 -11.39 11.42 -12.14
N LYS A 8 -11.78 10.21 -11.72
CA LYS A 8 -13.15 9.95 -11.24
C LYS A 8 -13.34 9.89 -9.72
N TYR A 9 -12.27 9.76 -8.93
CA TYR A 9 -12.38 9.49 -7.48
C TYR A 9 -11.65 10.48 -6.57
N ALA A 10 -11.31 11.66 -7.09
CA ALA A 10 -10.59 12.70 -6.34
C ALA A 10 -11.50 13.85 -5.85
N PRO A 11 -12.29 13.69 -4.76
CA PRO A 11 -12.75 14.89 -4.05
C PRO A 11 -12.13 15.12 -2.67
N LEU A 12 -11.42 14.17 -2.03
CA LEU A 12 -10.96 14.37 -0.63
C LEU A 12 -9.47 14.11 -0.35
N PHE A 13 -8.74 13.41 -1.21
CA PHE A 13 -7.31 13.07 -1.02
C PHE A 13 -6.31 14.09 -1.59
N VAL A 14 -6.73 15.34 -1.81
CA VAL A 14 -5.95 16.38 -2.52
C VAL A 14 -4.57 16.68 -1.90
N LYS A 15 -4.28 16.24 -0.66
CA LYS A 15 -2.95 16.34 -0.03
C LYS A 15 -2.04 15.12 -0.21
N PHE A 16 -2.57 13.93 -0.52
CA PHE A 16 -1.80 12.69 -0.61
C PHE A 16 -1.84 12.17 -2.05
N LYS A 17 -0.97 12.73 -2.89
CA LYS A 17 -0.86 12.30 -4.29
C LYS A 17 -0.17 10.94 -4.35
N VAL A 18 -0.90 9.93 -4.82
CA VAL A 18 -0.33 8.64 -5.20
C VAL A 18 0.70 8.86 -6.30
N GLN A 19 1.89 8.31 -6.12
CA GLN A 19 3.00 8.50 -7.05
C GLN A 19 2.73 7.72 -8.33
N ASP A 20 2.90 8.37 -9.48
CA ASP A 20 2.74 7.76 -10.81
C ASP A 20 3.79 6.65 -11.04
N THR A 21 4.98 6.81 -10.46
CA THR A 21 6.10 5.86 -10.53
C THR A 21 6.43 5.28 -9.15
N LEU A 22 7.16 4.15 -9.15
CA LEU A 22 7.65 3.52 -7.93
C LEU A 22 8.61 4.49 -7.20
N PRO A 23 8.33 4.88 -5.94
CA PRO A 23 9.18 5.83 -5.24
C PRO A 23 10.60 5.27 -4.99
N PRO A 24 11.65 6.09 -5.05
CA PRO A 24 13.04 5.62 -4.90
C PRO A 24 13.30 4.93 -3.55
N GLN A 25 12.53 5.26 -2.51
CA GLN A 25 12.60 4.68 -1.17
C GLN A 25 12.36 3.17 -1.17
N VAL A 26 11.60 2.65 -2.15
CA VAL A 26 11.33 1.22 -2.31
C VAL A 26 12.62 0.43 -2.53
N ARG A 27 13.65 1.04 -3.12
CA ARG A 27 14.97 0.40 -3.32
C ARG A 27 15.70 0.13 -2.00
N SER A 28 15.35 0.85 -0.95
CA SER A 28 15.94 0.70 0.38
C SER A 28 15.13 -0.21 1.30
N PHE A 29 14.08 -0.87 0.79
CA PHE A 29 13.27 -1.77 1.60
C PHE A 29 14.03 -3.02 2.02
N THR A 30 13.84 -3.41 3.28
CA THR A 30 14.40 -4.65 3.82
C THR A 30 13.68 -5.87 3.24
N LYS A 31 14.22 -7.06 3.47
CA LYS A 31 13.60 -8.31 3.00
C LYS A 31 12.21 -8.50 3.64
N GLU A 32 12.08 -8.13 4.90
CA GLU A 32 10.85 -8.23 5.69
C GLU A 32 9.80 -7.25 5.16
N GLN A 33 10.19 -6.02 4.82
CA GLN A 33 9.31 -5.00 4.22
C GLN A 33 8.81 -5.43 2.84
N LYS A 34 9.70 -5.96 1.99
CA LYS A 34 9.32 -6.52 0.69
C LYS A 34 8.37 -7.72 0.83
N LYS A 35 8.67 -8.63 1.77
CA LYS A 35 7.81 -9.78 2.08
C LYS A 35 6.44 -9.33 2.56
N ALA A 36 6.37 -8.30 3.41
CA ALA A 36 5.11 -7.75 3.89
C ALA A 36 4.25 -7.23 2.72
N LEU A 37 4.85 -6.49 1.78
CA LEU A 37 4.14 -6.02 0.59
C LEU A 37 3.68 -7.16 -0.33
N ALA A 38 4.48 -8.22 -0.49
CA ALA A 38 4.09 -9.39 -1.27
C ALA A 38 2.83 -10.07 -0.68
N ILE A 39 2.83 -10.34 0.63
CA ILE A 39 1.68 -10.95 1.31
C ILE A 39 0.45 -10.03 1.22
N MET A 40 0.64 -8.72 1.43
CA MET A 40 -0.43 -7.74 1.30
C MET A 40 -1.03 -7.70 -0.11
N ALA A 41 -0.21 -7.87 -1.16
CA ALA A 41 -0.71 -7.93 -2.53
C ALA A 41 -1.64 -9.14 -2.76
N ASP A 42 -1.25 -10.30 -2.23
CA ASP A 42 -2.04 -11.54 -2.34
C ASP A 42 -3.33 -11.46 -1.51
N GLU A 43 -3.28 -10.86 -0.33
CA GLU A 43 -4.47 -10.63 0.50
C GLU A 43 -5.45 -9.64 -0.18
N PHE A 44 -4.95 -8.60 -0.84
CA PHE A 44 -5.78 -7.67 -1.60
C PHE A 44 -6.50 -8.34 -2.78
N GLU A 45 -5.94 -9.40 -3.38
CA GLU A 45 -6.60 -10.17 -4.44
C GLU A 45 -7.92 -10.80 -3.99
N ARG A 46 -8.13 -11.01 -2.69
CA ARG A 46 -9.39 -11.54 -2.14
C ARG A 46 -10.51 -10.51 -2.06
N GLY A 47 -10.19 -9.22 -2.16
CA GLY A 47 -11.15 -8.12 -2.04
C GLY A 47 -11.50 -7.86 -0.57
N MET A 48 -10.84 -6.86 0.02
CA MET A 48 -10.93 -6.57 1.45
C MET A 48 -11.56 -5.20 1.70
N SER A 49 -12.34 -5.09 2.77
CA SER A 49 -12.79 -3.81 3.33
C SER A 49 -11.65 -3.08 4.06
N GLY A 50 -11.83 -1.79 4.34
CA GLY A 50 -10.81 -0.99 5.04
C GLY A 50 -10.46 -1.48 6.45
N GLN A 51 -11.38 -2.18 7.12
CA GLN A 51 -11.12 -2.82 8.41
C GLN A 51 -10.31 -4.12 8.24
N GLU A 52 -10.69 -4.96 7.27
CA GLU A 52 -9.94 -6.18 6.95
C GLU A 52 -8.51 -5.90 6.51
N ILE A 53 -8.30 -4.82 5.74
CA ILE A 53 -6.95 -4.36 5.36
C ILE A 53 -6.13 -3.99 6.60
N HIS A 54 -6.76 -3.29 7.56
CA HIS A 54 -6.09 -2.88 8.78
C HIS A 54 -5.66 -4.10 9.61
N ASP A 55 -6.56 -5.07 9.78
CA ASP A 55 -6.28 -6.31 10.52
C ASP A 55 -5.24 -7.17 9.78
N ALA A 56 -5.30 -7.24 8.44
CA ALA A 56 -4.32 -7.93 7.62
C ALA A 56 -2.92 -7.34 7.79
N MET A 57 -2.79 -6.01 7.82
CA MET A 57 -1.49 -5.35 8.04
C MET A 57 -0.86 -5.72 9.39
N TYR A 58 -1.65 -5.86 10.44
CA TYR A 58 -1.14 -6.33 11.74
C TYR A 58 -0.73 -7.81 11.71
N LYS A 59 -1.50 -8.67 11.03
CA LYS A 59 -1.14 -10.09 10.86
C LYS A 59 0.17 -10.22 10.08
N VAL A 60 0.31 -9.49 8.98
CA VAL A 60 1.53 -9.45 8.18
C VAL A 60 2.73 -8.98 9.02
N ALA A 61 2.53 -7.96 9.86
CA ALA A 61 3.58 -7.48 10.76
C ALA A 61 4.08 -8.62 11.68
N GLN A 62 3.17 -9.40 12.26
CA GLN A 62 3.52 -10.57 13.08
C GLN A 62 4.25 -11.66 12.27
N GLU A 63 3.83 -11.92 11.03
CA GLU A 63 4.45 -12.93 10.16
C GLU A 63 5.84 -12.55 9.64
N THR A 64 6.10 -11.26 9.46
CA THR A 64 7.38 -10.74 8.99
C THR A 64 8.31 -10.32 10.13
N GLY A 65 7.83 -10.33 11.38
CA GLY A 65 8.57 -9.82 12.53
C GLY A 65 8.77 -8.30 12.51
N LEU A 66 7.93 -7.57 11.77
CA LEU A 66 7.92 -6.11 11.72
C LEU A 66 6.97 -5.55 12.76
N GLU A 67 7.17 -4.29 13.14
CA GLU A 67 6.12 -3.59 13.88
C GLU A 67 4.95 -3.25 12.94
N GLY A 68 3.72 -3.25 13.45
CA GLY A 68 2.55 -2.86 12.65
C GLY A 68 2.75 -1.49 11.99
N LYS A 69 3.35 -0.56 12.73
CA LYS A 69 3.74 0.76 12.23
C LYS A 69 4.63 0.66 10.99
N GLU A 70 5.66 -0.17 11.00
CA GLU A 70 6.58 -0.33 9.86
C GLU A 70 5.87 -0.85 8.61
N VAL A 71 4.91 -1.77 8.75
CA VAL A 71 4.10 -2.25 7.62
C VAL A 71 3.27 -1.11 7.03
N PHE A 72 2.65 -0.27 7.88
CA PHE A 72 1.94 0.92 7.42
C PHE A 72 2.87 1.91 6.72
N GLU A 73 4.03 2.22 7.31
CA GLU A 73 5.02 3.13 6.71
C GLU A 73 5.50 2.61 5.35
N THR A 74 5.76 1.30 5.24
CA THR A 74 6.19 0.64 4.00
C THR A 74 5.14 0.77 2.90
N ALA A 75 3.86 0.55 3.23
CA ALA A 75 2.76 0.73 2.29
C ALA A 75 2.63 2.18 1.82
N TYR A 76 2.74 3.16 2.73
CA TYR A 76 2.74 4.58 2.35
C TYR A 76 3.95 4.95 1.50
N LEU A 77 5.14 4.43 1.80
CA LEU A 77 6.33 4.67 0.99
C LEU A 77 6.17 4.11 -0.42
N ALA A 78 5.55 2.94 -0.58
CA ALA A 78 5.31 2.33 -1.89
C ALA A 78 4.26 3.11 -2.73
N LEU A 79 3.24 3.67 -2.09
CA LEU A 79 2.12 4.34 -2.77
C LEU A 79 2.31 5.85 -2.92
N LEU A 80 2.77 6.50 -1.86
CA LEU A 80 2.81 7.96 -1.71
C LEU A 80 4.24 8.52 -1.69
N GLY A 81 5.24 7.69 -1.35
CA GLY A 81 6.63 8.13 -1.16
C GLY A 81 6.88 8.87 0.15
N ILE A 82 5.95 8.80 1.10
CA ILE A 82 6.06 9.40 2.44
C ILE A 82 5.88 8.33 3.51
N LYS A 83 6.40 8.57 4.72
CA LYS A 83 6.34 7.60 5.83
C LYS A 83 5.02 7.58 6.58
N SER A 84 4.24 8.65 6.54
CA SER A 84 3.01 8.78 7.32
C SER A 84 1.87 9.36 6.49
N GLY A 85 0.66 8.87 6.72
CA GLY A 85 -0.53 9.24 5.94
C GLY A 85 -1.83 9.12 6.75
N PRO A 86 -2.97 9.39 6.09
CA PRO A 86 -4.30 9.27 6.71
C PRO A 86 -4.63 7.79 6.92
N ARG A 87 -5.48 7.45 7.91
CA ARG A 87 -5.83 6.07 8.30
C ARG A 87 -5.71 5.03 7.16
N ALA A 88 -4.62 4.27 7.18
CA ALA A 88 -4.17 3.44 6.06
C ALA A 88 -5.24 2.50 5.52
N GLY A 89 -5.99 1.82 6.40
CA GLY A 89 -7.02 0.86 5.99
C GLY A 89 -8.12 1.51 5.13
N HIS A 90 -8.65 2.66 5.57
CA HIS A 90 -9.64 3.40 4.78
C HIS A 90 -9.05 4.01 3.51
N PHE A 91 -7.80 4.50 3.58
CA PHE A 91 -7.13 5.04 2.40
C PHE A 91 -6.92 3.95 1.34
N LEU A 92 -6.35 2.81 1.70
CA LEU A 92 -6.12 1.70 0.80
C LEU A 92 -7.42 1.13 0.22
N ALA A 93 -8.47 1.00 1.03
CA ALA A 93 -9.79 0.58 0.56
C ALA A 93 -10.43 1.56 -0.44
N SER A 94 -10.03 2.83 -0.40
CA SER A 94 -10.52 3.85 -1.35
C SER A 94 -9.75 3.85 -2.67
N LEU A 95 -8.63 3.13 -2.77
CA LEU A 95 -7.82 3.01 -3.98
C LEU A 95 -8.31 1.86 -4.88
N GLU A 96 -7.86 1.85 -6.15
CA GLU A 96 -8.10 0.73 -7.05
C GLU A 96 -7.34 -0.46 -6.50
N LYS A 97 -8.07 -1.54 -6.28
CA LYS A 97 -7.50 -2.81 -5.88
C LYS A 97 -6.37 -3.23 -6.84
N ASP A 98 -6.60 -3.20 -8.15
CA ASP A 98 -5.61 -3.62 -9.15
C ASP A 98 -4.36 -2.72 -9.14
N PHE A 99 -4.54 -1.42 -8.92
CA PHE A 99 -3.43 -0.48 -8.76
C PHE A 99 -2.58 -0.80 -7.53
N VAL A 100 -3.22 -1.02 -6.38
CA VAL A 100 -2.53 -1.33 -5.11
C VAL A 100 -1.77 -2.65 -5.22
N ILE A 101 -2.42 -3.71 -5.73
CA ILE A 101 -1.81 -5.02 -5.94
C ILE A 101 -0.57 -4.90 -6.83
N LYS A 102 -0.72 -4.23 -7.98
CA LYS A 102 0.40 -4.03 -8.91
C LYS A 102 1.55 -3.29 -8.23
N ARG A 103 1.25 -2.21 -7.50
CA ARG A 103 2.27 -1.41 -6.83
C ARG A 103 3.00 -2.19 -5.74
N PHE A 104 2.27 -2.97 -4.94
CA PHE A 104 2.86 -3.80 -3.90
C PHE A 104 3.72 -4.91 -4.47
N LYS A 105 3.27 -5.58 -5.54
CA LYS A 105 4.09 -6.56 -6.28
C LYS A 105 5.37 -5.90 -6.80
N GLU A 106 5.27 -4.75 -7.48
CA GLU A 106 6.43 -4.00 -7.98
C GLU A 106 7.41 -3.60 -6.86
N ALA A 107 6.89 -3.22 -5.70
CA ALA A 107 7.70 -2.82 -4.56
C ALA A 107 8.26 -3.98 -3.73
N SER A 108 7.75 -5.19 -3.93
CA SER A 108 8.24 -6.42 -3.31
C SER A 108 9.37 -7.11 -4.10
N MET A 109 9.57 -6.71 -5.36
CA MET A 109 10.64 -7.23 -6.22
C MET A 109 12.03 -6.77 -5.80
#